data_AF-A0A0F8WG79-F1
#
_entry.id   AF-A0A0F8WG79-F1
#
_cell.length_a   1.000
_cell.length_b   1.000
_cell.length_c   1.000
_cell.angle_alpha   90.00
_cell.angle_beta   90.00
_cell.angle_gamma   90.00
#
_symmetry.space_group_name_H-M   'P 1'
#
loop_
_entity.id
_entity.type
_entity.pdbx_description
1 polymer ?
#
loop_
_entity_poly.entity_id
_entity_poly.type
_entity_poly.pdbx_seq_one_letter_code
_entity_poly.pdbx_strand_id
1 'polypeptide(L)' 'MESFTEIVKTWGRADMAKDLGVTEERVRNWERLDSIPDDFFRRLLDKAPKRNIRISPDLLIDLAARN' A
#
# COMPACT_ATOMS: atom_id res chain seq x y z
N MET A 1 -13.34 -4.12 -7.43
CA MET A 1 -11.92 -3.91 -7.75
C MET A 1 -11.30 -3.52 -6.43
N GLU A 2 -10.45 -4.38 -5.86
CA GLU A 2 -9.76 -3.96 -4.64
C GLU A 2 -8.89 -2.74 -5.00
N SER A 3 -8.80 -1.75 -4.10
CA SER A 3 -8.07 -0.50 -4.34
C SER A 3 -6.97 -0.30 -3.31
N PHE A 4 -5.98 0.56 -3.60
CA PHE A 4 -4.95 0.90 -2.63
C PHE A 4 -5.57 1.43 -1.33
N THR A 5 -6.68 2.16 -1.46
CA THR A 5 -7.47 2.67 -0.33
C THR A 5 -7.95 1.56 0.61
N GLU A 6 -8.36 0.40 0.09
CA GLU A 6 -8.80 -0.72 0.94
C GLU A 6 -7.63 -1.39 1.67
N ILE A 7 -6.45 -1.45 1.03
CA ILE A 7 -5.21 -1.87 1.71
C ILE A 7 -4.92 -0.91 2.87
N VAL A 8 -4.95 0.40 2.63
CA VAL A 8 -4.67 1.42 3.66
C VAL A 8 -5.69 1.34 4.81
N LYS A 9 -6.97 1.13 4.52
CA LYS A 9 -8.01 0.94 5.56
C LYS A 9 -7.79 -0.30 6.40
N THR A 10 -7.40 -1.42 5.78
CA THR A 10 -7.16 -2.70 6.47
C THR A 10 -5.87 -2.66 7.29
N TRP A 11 -4.81 -2.06 6.73
CA TRP A 11 -3.52 -1.94 7.39
C TRP A 11 -3.53 -0.90 8.51
N GLY A 12 -4.27 0.19 8.31
CA GLY A 12 -4.15 1.39 9.12
C GLY A 12 -3.07 2.32 8.56
N ARG A 13 -3.45 3.59 8.36
CA ARG A 13 -2.58 4.61 7.74
C ARG A 13 -1.30 4.85 8.54
N ALA A 14 -1.41 4.93 9.87
CA ALA A 14 -0.29 5.10 10.80
C ALA A 14 0.65 3.89 10.83
N ASP A 15 0.09 2.68 10.86
CA ASP A 15 0.86 1.44 10.84
C ASP A 15 1.60 1.25 9.51
N MET A 16 0.93 1.51 8.39
CA MET A 16 1.56 1.47 7.07
C MET A 16 2.69 2.51 6.96
N ALA A 17 2.47 3.73 7.44
CA ALA A 17 3.49 4.77 7.46
C ALA A 17 4.74 4.31 8.25
N LYS A 18 4.53 3.73 9.44
CA LYS A 18 5.60 3.17 10.27
C LYS A 18 6.32 2.00 9.60
N ASP A 19 5.59 1.06 9.00
CA ASP A 19 6.15 -0.14 8.37
C ASP A 19 6.95 0.19 7.10
N LEU A 20 6.52 1.21 6.34
CA LEU A 20 7.18 1.68 5.12
C LEU A 20 8.26 2.74 5.37
N GLY A 21 8.35 3.28 6.59
CA GLY A 21 9.30 4.31 6.98
C GLY A 21 9.00 5.68 6.37
N VAL A 22 7.72 6.03 6.26
CA VAL A 22 7.24 7.30 5.69
C VAL A 22 6.29 8.00 6.65
N THR A 23 5.86 9.22 6.30
CA THR A 23 4.84 9.95 7.06
C THR A 23 3.43 9.49 6.69
N GLU A 24 2.48 9.65 7.62
CA GLU A 24 1.06 9.39 7.35
C GLU A 24 0.50 10.26 6.22
N GLU A 25 0.99 11.50 6.09
CA GLU A 25 0.63 12.38 4.98
C GLU A 25 1.02 11.78 3.62
N ARG A 26 2.18 11.14 3.54
CA ARG A 26 2.64 10.50 2.31
C ARG A 26 1.75 9.33 1.94
N VAL A 27 1.35 8.50 2.91
CA VAL A 27 0.37 7.43 2.72
C VAL A 27 -1.00 7.99 2.30
N ARG A 28 -1.44 9.10 2.90
CA ARG A 28 -2.68 9.79 2.51
C ARG A 28 -2.64 10.27 1.06
N ASN A 29 -1.49 10.77 0.60
CA ASN A 29 -1.35 11.20 -0.79
C ASN A 29 -1.42 10.01 -1.76
N TRP A 30 -0.80 8.88 -1.41
CA TRP A 30 -0.90 7.63 -2.17
C TRP A 30 -2.33 7.08 -2.22
N GLU A 31 -3.04 7.14 -1.09
CA GLU A 31 -4.47 6.81 -1.00
C GLU A 31 -5.31 7.69 -1.94
N ARG A 32 -5.05 9.00 -1.97
CA ARG A 32 -5.76 9.94 -2.86
C ARG A 32 -5.46 9.70 -4.35
N LEU A 33 -4.23 9.31 -4.67
CA LEU A 33 -3.78 9.06 -6.03
C LEU A 33 -4.02 7.61 -6.49
N ASP A 34 -4.46 6.74 -5.58
CA ASP A 34 -4.62 5.30 -5.78
C ASP A 34 -3.37 4.66 -6.44
N SER A 35 -2.18 5.09 -5.98
CA SER A 35 -0.86 4.70 -6.50
C SER A 35 0.21 4.81 -5.41
N ILE A 36 1.22 3.94 -5.47
CA ILE A 36 2.35 3.88 -4.54
C ILE A 36 3.67 3.74 -5.32
N PRO A 37 4.69 4.59 -5.08
CA PRO A 37 5.94 4.54 -5.83
C PRO A 37 6.66 3.18 -5.70
N ASP A 38 7.35 2.76 -6.77
CA ASP A 38 8.04 1.47 -6.88
C ASP A 38 8.97 1.17 -5.69
N ASP A 39 9.70 2.17 -5.21
CA ASP A 39 10.61 2.06 -4.06
C ASP A 39 9.91 1.59 -2.78
N PHE A 40 8.62 1.94 -2.63
CA PHE A 40 7.79 1.56 -1.50
C PHE A 40 6.90 0.36 -1.80
N PHE A 41 6.58 0.10 -3.07
CA PHE A 41 5.79 -1.05 -3.48
C PHE A 41 6.46 -2.36 -3.03
N ARG A 42 7.77 -2.53 -3.26
CA ARG A 42 8.50 -3.73 -2.80
C ARG A 42 8.46 -3.90 -1.27
N ARG A 43 8.55 -2.80 -0.52
CA ARG A 43 8.45 -2.82 0.95
C ARG A 43 7.05 -3.20 1.41
N LEU A 44 6.02 -2.71 0.72
CA LEU A 44 4.64 -3.07 0.97
C LEU A 44 4.43 -4.58 0.81
N LEU A 45 4.98 -5.19 -0.24
CA LEU A 45 4.90 -6.64 -0.46
C LEU A 45 5.64 -7.46 0.60
N ASP A 46 6.76 -6.98 1.12
CA ASP A 46 7.48 -7.64 2.22
C ASP A 46 6.71 -7.56 3.56
N LYS A 47 6.01 -6.45 3.80
CA LYS A 47 5.36 -6.18 5.10
C LYS A 47 3.92 -6.70 5.17
N ALA A 48 3.19 -6.74 4.06
CA ALA A 48 1.79 -7.19 4.06
C ALA A 48 1.58 -8.60 4.63
N PRO A 49 2.41 -9.62 4.27
CA PRO A 49 2.30 -10.95 4.87
C PRO A 49 2.52 -10.96 6.39
N LYS A 50 3.39 -10.08 6.90
CA LYS A 50 3.72 -9.98 8.33
C LYS A 50 2.55 -9.40 9.15
N ARG A 51 1.65 -8.66 8.51
CA ARG A 51 0.42 -8.12 9.10
C ARG A 51 -0.81 -9.00 8.81
N ASN A 52 -0.62 -10.17 8.18
CA ASN A 52 -1.69 -11.04 7.70
C ASN A 52 -2.67 -10.33 6.74
N ILE A 53 -2.17 -9.37 5.96
CA ILE A 53 -2.93 -8.65 4.94
C ILE A 53 -2.78 -9.41 3.63
N ARG A 54 -3.91 -9.82 3.07
CA ARG A 54 -3.96 -10.44 1.74
C ARG A 54 -4.07 -9.34 0.69
N ILE A 55 -3.18 -9.37 -0.28
CA ILE A 55 -3.22 -8.51 -1.46
C ILE A 55 -3.58 -9.41 -2.64
N SER A 56 -4.67 -9.12 -3.33
CA SER A 56 -5.04 -9.91 -4.51
C SER A 56 -4.02 -9.74 -5.65
N PRO A 57 -3.81 -10.79 -6.48
CA PRO A 57 -2.97 -10.67 -7.66
C PRO A 57 -3.42 -9.57 -8.61
N ASP A 58 -4.72 -9.33 -8.76
CA ASP A 58 -5.27 -8.28 -9.61
C ASP A 58 -4.84 -6.88 -9.11
N LEU A 59 -4.91 -6.66 -7.80
CA LEU A 59 -4.46 -5.41 -7.18
C LEU A 59 -2.95 -5.20 -7.33
N LEU A 60 -2.16 -6.27 -7.34
CA LEU A 60 -0.72 -6.18 -7.60
C LEU A 60 -0.42 -5.73 -9.02
N ILE A 61 -1.15 -6.30 -10.00
CA ILE A 61 -1.01 -5.96 -11.41
C ILE A 61 -1.43 -4.50 -11.63
N ASP A 62 -2.56 -4.10 -11.06
CA ASP A 62 -3.07 -2.73 -11.16
C ASP A 62 -2.13 -1.70 -10.53
N LEU A 63 -1.57 -1.98 -9.35
CA LEU A 63 -0.62 -1.08 -8.70
C LEU A 63 0.70 -0.99 -9.47
N ALA A 64 1.19 -2.10 -10.01
CA ALA A 64 2.40 -2.12 -10.82
C ALA A 64 2.22 -1.39 -12.16
N ALA A 65 1.03 -1.43 -12.75
CA ALA A 65 0.73 -0.73 -14.01
C ALA A 65 0.51 0.79 -13.85
N ARG A 66 0.31 1.27 -12.61
CA ARG A 66 0.06 2.69 -12.26
C ARG A 66 1.30 3.42 -11.74
N ASN A 67 2.46 2.76 -11.74
CA ASN A 67 3.76 3.33 -11.37
C ASN A 67 4.51 3.90 -12.57
#